data_AF-K2ND92-F1
#
_entry.id   AF-K2ND92-F1
#
_cell.length_a   1.000
_cell.length_b   1.000
_cell.length_c   1.000
_cell.angle_alpha   90.00
_cell.angle_beta   90.00
_cell.angle_gamma   90.00
#
_symmetry.space_group_name_H-M   'P 1'
#
loop_
_entity.id
_entity.type
_entity.pdbx_description
1 polymer ?
#
loop_
_entity_poly.entity_id
_entity_poly.type
_entity_poly.pdbx_seq_one_letter_code
_entity_poly.pdbx_strand_id
1 'polypeptide(L)'
;CCGGGAVPTETSNSRDKIIFKGKDSFSDAENADLKQEFHSFRAPSLVYMNGVVVATVEAHYINNTDQKSCVSIAAKSMKSNGGKWTEGTAIVFDHYDVNIDRLLSPTTLVKDNDYETTALVGGYGASTTPLTELGDKYWMPRMADGEVKNGRKETENKQFEWQSRSTSEVPYFFWEGNSTNRNRFKQFLGGGGAGIKMDDGPYVLPIQAVKNDGTKVSLVILAKRTTDRWEFSKDTSPAGCIQPAVLEWKEKELLM
;
A
#
# COMPACT_ATOMS: atom_id res chain seq x y z
N CYS A 1 -42.66 12.84 35.71
CA CYS A 1 -42.52 13.70 34.51
C CYS A 1 -41.16 14.37 34.61
N CYS A 2 -40.14 14.05 33.81
CA CYS A 2 -40.12 13.99 32.36
C CYS A 2 -39.30 12.79 31.86
N GLY A 3 -39.91 12.01 30.97
CA GLY A 3 -39.19 11.01 30.17
C GLY A 3 -38.44 11.72 29.05
N GLY A 4 -37.12 11.54 29.00
CA GLY A 4 -36.33 11.73 27.78
C GLY A 4 -36.15 10.36 27.16
N GLY A 5 -36.94 10.03 26.15
CA GLY A 5 -36.79 8.81 25.38
C GLY A 5 -35.40 8.81 24.73
N ALA A 6 -34.58 7.83 25.08
CA ALA A 6 -33.44 7.48 24.26
C ALA A 6 -34.00 7.00 22.92
N VAL A 7 -33.75 7.78 21.86
CA VAL A 7 -33.93 7.32 20.49
C VAL A 7 -33.05 6.08 20.34
N PRO A 8 -33.56 4.92 19.87
CA PRO A 8 -32.70 3.79 19.60
C PRO A 8 -31.71 4.22 18.53
N THR A 9 -30.43 4.26 18.87
CA THR A 9 -29.35 4.29 17.89
C THR A 9 -29.64 3.15 16.92
N GLU A 10 -29.76 3.48 15.64
CA GLU A 10 -29.92 2.47 14.60
C GLU A 10 -28.93 1.34 14.87
N THR A 11 -29.46 0.14 15.06
CA THR A 11 -28.69 -1.09 15.13
C THR A 11 -27.89 -1.20 13.84
N SER A 12 -26.65 -0.73 13.89
CA SER A 12 -25.65 -0.89 12.85
C SER A 12 -25.55 -2.38 12.54
N ASN A 13 -26.18 -2.80 11.45
CA ASN A 13 -26.03 -4.14 10.93
C ASN A 13 -24.53 -4.38 10.73
N SER A 14 -24.00 -5.41 11.38
CA SER A 14 -22.59 -5.84 11.28
C SER A 14 -22.08 -5.95 9.83
N ARG A 15 -22.99 -6.18 8.87
CA ARG A 15 -22.71 -6.28 7.43
C ARG A 15 -22.23 -4.99 6.76
N ASP A 16 -22.51 -3.81 7.32
CA ASP A 16 -22.09 -2.51 6.77
C ASP A 16 -20.70 -2.07 7.26
N LYS A 17 -20.07 -2.85 8.16
CA LYS A 17 -18.73 -2.57 8.69
C LYS A 17 -17.59 -3.28 7.97
N ILE A 18 -17.91 -4.28 7.14
CA ILE A 18 -16.89 -5.06 6.43
C ILE A 18 -16.52 -4.33 5.13
N ILE A 19 -15.27 -3.87 5.05
CA ILE A 19 -14.74 -3.11 3.92
C ILE A 19 -14.59 -4.01 2.69
N PHE A 20 -13.95 -5.17 2.84
CA PHE A 20 -13.71 -6.14 1.75
C PHE A 20 -14.26 -7.51 2.12
N LYS A 21 -14.93 -8.17 1.16
CA LYS A 21 -15.50 -9.51 1.34
C LYS A 21 -14.98 -10.44 0.25
N GLY A 22 -14.72 -11.70 0.59
CA GLY A 22 -14.38 -12.70 -0.44
C GLY A 22 -15.44 -12.73 -1.53
N LYS A 23 -15.00 -12.86 -2.79
CA LYS A 23 -15.77 -12.70 -4.03
C LYS A 23 -16.13 -11.27 -4.41
N ASP A 24 -15.65 -10.26 -3.68
CA ASP A 24 -15.69 -8.89 -4.18
C ASP A 24 -14.94 -8.82 -5.52
N SER A 25 -15.51 -8.08 -6.47
CA SER A 25 -14.99 -7.95 -7.83
C SER A 25 -14.75 -6.49 -8.18
N PHE A 26 -13.53 -6.15 -8.61
CA PHE A 26 -13.15 -4.77 -8.94
C PHE A 26 -12.63 -4.68 -10.37
N SER A 27 -12.91 -3.54 -11.00
CA SER A 27 -12.31 -3.20 -12.29
C SER A 27 -10.86 -2.78 -12.12
N ASP A 28 -10.04 -3.13 -13.10
CA ASP A 28 -8.65 -2.71 -13.19
C ASP A 28 -8.54 -1.19 -13.42
N ALA A 29 -7.51 -0.61 -12.81
CA ALA A 29 -7.21 0.81 -12.83
C ALA A 29 -6.99 1.37 -14.25
N GLU A 30 -6.35 0.60 -15.12
CA GLU A 30 -5.98 1.04 -16.46
C GLU A 30 -6.87 0.41 -17.55
N ASN A 31 -7.69 -0.59 -17.19
CA ASN A 31 -8.68 -1.20 -18.07
C ASN A 31 -10.00 -1.49 -17.33
N ALA A 32 -10.95 -0.56 -17.41
CA ALA A 32 -12.23 -0.68 -16.72
C ALA A 32 -13.08 -1.91 -17.13
N ASP A 33 -12.88 -2.43 -18.35
CA ASP A 33 -13.56 -3.63 -18.85
C ASP A 33 -12.97 -4.92 -18.25
N LEU A 34 -11.74 -4.88 -17.74
CA LEU A 34 -11.13 -5.97 -17.01
C LEU A 34 -11.65 -5.96 -15.57
N LYS A 35 -12.58 -6.85 -15.25
CA LYS A 35 -13.11 -7.03 -13.89
C LYS A 35 -12.64 -8.35 -13.29
N GLN A 36 -11.97 -8.27 -12.14
CA GLN A 36 -11.41 -9.43 -11.44
C GLN A 36 -12.16 -9.71 -10.13
N GLU A 37 -12.56 -10.96 -9.92
CA GLU A 37 -13.09 -11.46 -8.63
C GLU A 37 -11.92 -11.91 -7.73
N PHE A 38 -11.95 -11.52 -6.45
CA PHE A 38 -10.89 -11.87 -5.49
C PHE A 38 -11.36 -12.86 -4.43
N HIS A 39 -10.52 -13.83 -4.10
CA HIS A 39 -10.83 -14.86 -3.11
C HIS A 39 -10.65 -14.37 -1.67
N SER A 40 -9.63 -13.56 -1.41
CA SER A 40 -9.32 -13.07 -0.06
C SER A 40 -8.55 -11.74 -0.08
N PHE A 41 -8.61 -11.02 1.03
CA PHE A 41 -7.97 -9.72 1.21
C PHE A 41 -7.11 -9.72 2.48
N ARG A 42 -5.89 -9.18 2.40
CA ARG A 42 -4.88 -9.20 3.49
C ARG A 42 -4.06 -7.90 3.53
N ALA A 43 -3.25 -7.76 4.57
CA ALA A 43 -2.28 -6.68 4.76
C ALA A 43 -2.88 -5.28 4.50
N PRO A 44 -3.90 -4.86 5.29
CA PRO A 44 -4.53 -3.57 5.08
C PRO A 44 -3.59 -2.42 5.41
N SER A 45 -3.71 -1.37 4.61
CA SER A 45 -3.19 -0.04 4.87
C SER A 45 -4.35 0.95 4.84
N LEU A 46 -4.37 1.87 5.79
CA LEU A 46 -5.44 2.84 5.98
C LEU A 46 -4.83 4.23 6.10
N VAL A 47 -5.20 5.12 5.20
CA VAL A 47 -4.71 6.51 5.20
C VAL A 47 -5.88 7.48 5.11
N TYR A 48 -5.69 8.67 5.67
CA TYR A 48 -6.59 9.81 5.50
C TYR A 48 -5.91 10.81 4.56
N MET A 49 -6.64 11.26 3.55
CA MET A 49 -6.15 12.24 2.57
C MET A 49 -7.31 13.07 2.02
N ASN A 50 -7.19 14.39 1.97
CA ASN A 50 -8.17 15.31 1.38
C ASN A 50 -9.64 15.07 1.82
N GLY A 51 -9.85 14.74 3.10
CA GLY A 51 -11.19 14.49 3.66
C GLY A 51 -11.77 13.10 3.39
N VAL A 52 -10.97 12.17 2.85
CA VAL A 52 -11.34 10.81 2.51
C VAL A 52 -10.43 9.82 3.24
N VAL A 53 -11.03 8.75 3.77
CA VAL A 53 -10.32 7.58 4.29
C VAL A 53 -10.19 6.58 3.16
N VAL A 54 -8.97 6.12 2.89
CA VAL A 54 -8.65 5.15 1.84
C VAL A 54 -8.09 3.89 2.49
N ALA A 55 -8.70 2.76 2.21
CA ALA A 55 -8.23 1.45 2.60
C ALA A 55 -7.63 0.74 1.38
N THR A 56 -6.34 0.41 1.42
CA THR A 56 -5.67 -0.42 0.42
C THR A 56 -5.34 -1.80 1.01
N VAL A 57 -5.44 -2.85 0.21
CA VAL A 57 -5.24 -4.24 0.65
C VAL A 57 -4.56 -5.06 -0.44
N GLU A 58 -3.82 -6.09 -0.05
CA GLU A 58 -3.51 -7.20 -0.94
C GLU A 58 -4.82 -7.93 -1.29
N ALA A 59 -5.06 -8.17 -2.58
CA ALA A 59 -6.22 -8.88 -3.08
C ALA A 59 -5.78 -10.14 -3.83
N HIS A 60 -6.08 -11.30 -3.27
CA HIS A 60 -5.54 -12.59 -3.72
C HIS A 60 -6.54 -13.29 -4.64
N TYR A 61 -6.08 -13.79 -5.78
CA TYR A 61 -6.90 -14.49 -6.76
C TYR A 61 -6.10 -15.58 -7.48
N ILE A 62 -6.81 -16.42 -8.24
CA ILE A 62 -6.19 -17.37 -9.18
C ILE A 62 -6.47 -16.83 -10.58
N ASN A 63 -5.42 -16.66 -11.38
CA ASN A 63 -5.57 -16.25 -12.77
C ASN A 63 -6.22 -17.39 -13.56
N ASN A 64 -7.36 -17.10 -14.20
CA ASN A 64 -8.13 -18.13 -14.90
C ASN A 64 -7.41 -18.68 -16.14
N THR A 65 -6.49 -17.90 -16.74
CA THR A 65 -5.80 -18.27 -17.98
C THR A 65 -4.68 -19.27 -17.73
N ASP A 66 -3.80 -19.00 -16.76
CA ASP A 66 -2.59 -19.80 -16.49
C ASP A 66 -2.61 -20.53 -15.13
N GLN A 67 -3.70 -20.38 -14.37
CA GLN A 67 -3.93 -21.01 -13.07
C GLN A 67 -2.90 -20.62 -11.98
N LYS A 68 -2.17 -19.52 -12.18
CA LYS A 68 -1.24 -19.02 -11.16
C LYS A 68 -1.96 -18.36 -9.99
N SER A 69 -1.36 -18.46 -8.80
CA SER A 69 -1.76 -17.67 -7.64
C SER A 69 -1.19 -16.27 -7.76
N CYS A 70 -2.05 -15.28 -7.89
CA CYS A 70 -1.69 -13.87 -8.09
C CYS A 70 -2.12 -13.01 -6.90
N VAL A 71 -1.47 -11.86 -6.75
CA VAL A 71 -1.83 -10.86 -5.73
C VAL A 71 -1.85 -9.47 -6.33
N SER A 72 -3.03 -8.87 -6.33
CA SER A 72 -3.31 -7.50 -6.77
C SER A 72 -3.29 -6.54 -5.58
N ILE A 73 -3.39 -5.24 -5.86
CA ILE A 73 -3.69 -4.23 -4.83
C ILE A 73 -5.10 -3.69 -5.08
N ALA A 74 -6.00 -3.82 -4.10
CA ALA A 74 -7.34 -3.27 -4.17
C ALA A 74 -7.49 -2.08 -3.21
N ALA A 75 -8.38 -1.16 -3.56
CA ALA A 75 -8.70 0.00 -2.75
C ALA A 75 -10.20 0.24 -2.65
N LYS A 76 -10.64 0.68 -1.47
CA LYS A 76 -11.96 1.30 -1.26
C LYS A 76 -11.74 2.59 -0.50
N SER A 77 -12.64 3.55 -0.68
CA SER A 77 -12.58 4.82 0.04
C SER A 77 -13.93 5.19 0.64
N MET A 78 -13.91 6.07 1.63
CA MET A 78 -15.09 6.58 2.31
C MET A 78 -14.83 8.03 2.73
N LYS A 79 -15.87 8.87 2.73
CA LYS A 79 -15.75 10.22 3.31
C LYS A 79 -15.40 10.12 4.80
N SER A 80 -14.58 11.05 5.27
CA SER A 80 -14.09 11.06 6.66
C SER A 80 -15.15 11.30 7.72
N ASN A 81 -16.27 11.95 7.35
CA ASN A 81 -17.44 12.09 8.21
C ASN A 81 -18.33 10.83 8.22
N GLY A 82 -17.85 9.72 7.64
CA GLY A 82 -18.54 8.44 7.57
C GLY A 82 -19.31 8.25 6.26
N GLY A 83 -20.18 7.23 6.26
CA GLY A 83 -20.99 6.86 5.11
C GLY A 83 -20.68 5.46 4.60
N LYS A 84 -20.94 5.24 3.32
CA LYS A 84 -20.69 3.97 2.65
C LYS A 84 -19.30 3.99 2.01
N TRP A 85 -18.61 2.86 2.09
CA TRP A 85 -17.43 2.60 1.28
C TRP A 85 -17.80 2.61 -0.21
N THR A 86 -16.90 3.06 -1.06
CA THR A 86 -17.04 2.96 -2.52
C THR A 86 -17.07 1.49 -2.95
N GLU A 87 -17.56 1.24 -4.18
CA GLU A 87 -17.58 -0.09 -4.78
C GLU A 87 -16.16 -0.69 -4.89
N GLY A 88 -15.14 0.16 -5.02
CA GLY A 88 -13.73 -0.22 -5.02
C GLY A 88 -13.10 -0.24 -6.41
N THR A 89 -11.78 -0.31 -6.44
CA THR A 89 -10.94 -0.36 -7.65
C THR A 89 -9.69 -1.17 -7.35
N ALA A 90 -9.06 -1.76 -8.36
CA ALA A 90 -7.86 -2.55 -8.18
C ALA A 90 -6.80 -2.26 -9.24
N ILE A 91 -5.53 -2.45 -8.87
CA ILE A 91 -4.44 -2.73 -9.78
C ILE A 91 -4.39 -4.25 -9.89
N VAL A 92 -5.01 -4.82 -10.93
CA VAL A 92 -5.18 -6.28 -11.04
C VAL A 92 -3.82 -6.96 -11.24
N PHE A 93 -2.93 -6.37 -12.02
CA PHE A 93 -1.54 -6.82 -12.20
C PHE A 93 -0.62 -5.61 -12.36
N ASP A 94 0.70 -5.82 -12.31
CA ASP A 94 1.65 -4.74 -12.58
C ASP A 94 1.62 -4.35 -14.06
N HIS A 95 1.16 -3.14 -14.37
CA HIS A 95 1.12 -2.62 -15.75
C HIS A 95 2.50 -2.23 -16.28
N TYR A 96 3.51 -2.16 -15.40
CA TYR A 96 4.88 -1.79 -15.76
C TYR A 96 5.74 -3.01 -16.13
N ASP A 97 5.61 -4.11 -15.39
CA ASP A 97 6.45 -5.30 -15.55
C ASP A 97 5.64 -6.60 -15.44
N VAL A 98 5.44 -7.21 -16.61
CA VAL A 98 4.64 -8.43 -16.79
C VAL A 98 5.19 -9.68 -16.11
N ASN A 99 6.41 -9.64 -15.57
CA ASN A 99 6.97 -10.74 -14.80
C ASN A 99 6.47 -10.76 -13.33
N ILE A 100 5.76 -9.73 -12.89
CA ILE A 100 5.20 -9.63 -11.55
C ILE A 100 3.78 -10.21 -11.54
N ASP A 101 3.62 -11.34 -10.86
CA ASP A 101 2.33 -11.98 -10.62
C ASP A 101 1.73 -11.52 -9.26
N ARG A 102 2.54 -10.94 -8.37
CA ARG A 102 2.17 -10.68 -6.97
C ARG A 102 2.74 -9.35 -6.47
N LEU A 103 1.86 -8.43 -6.09
CA LEU A 103 2.17 -7.17 -5.41
C LEU A 103 1.87 -7.32 -3.92
N LEU A 104 2.90 -7.23 -3.07
CA LEU A 104 2.81 -7.59 -1.64
C LEU A 104 3.15 -6.43 -0.71
N SER A 105 2.57 -6.47 0.49
CA SER A 105 2.80 -5.57 1.62
C SER A 105 2.72 -4.08 1.26
N PRO A 106 1.57 -3.61 0.72
CA PRO A 106 1.39 -2.20 0.41
C PRO A 106 1.65 -1.35 1.64
N THR A 107 2.60 -0.43 1.51
CA THR A 107 2.95 0.52 2.57
C THR A 107 2.76 1.94 2.04
N THR A 108 1.66 2.57 2.44
CA THR A 108 1.15 3.79 1.82
C THR A 108 1.70 5.05 2.49
N LEU A 109 2.08 6.05 1.67
CA LEU A 109 2.36 7.42 2.07
C LEU A 109 1.38 8.37 1.39
N VAL A 110 0.91 9.37 2.14
CA VAL A 110 0.21 10.54 1.58
C VAL A 110 1.24 11.58 1.15
N LYS A 111 1.12 12.13 -0.06
CA LYS A 111 2.04 13.15 -0.58
C LYS A 111 1.73 14.53 0.00
N ASP A 112 2.68 15.46 -0.09
CA ASP A 112 2.59 16.83 0.47
C ASP A 112 1.34 17.60 0.02
N ASN A 113 0.80 17.25 -1.15
CA ASN A 113 -0.36 17.90 -1.74
C ASN A 113 -1.71 17.43 -1.15
N ASP A 114 -1.70 16.43 -0.26
CA ASP A 114 -2.86 15.83 0.42
C ASP A 114 -3.91 15.17 -0.49
N TYR A 115 -3.80 15.27 -1.82
CA TYR A 115 -4.72 14.62 -2.77
C TYR A 115 -4.10 13.45 -3.53
N GLU A 116 -2.82 13.15 -3.33
CA GLU A 116 -2.14 11.98 -3.88
C GLU A 116 -1.54 11.08 -2.80
N THR A 117 -1.44 9.79 -3.12
CA THR A 117 -0.72 8.80 -2.34
C THR A 117 0.22 8.00 -3.23
N THR A 118 1.22 7.40 -2.60
CA THR A 118 2.06 6.38 -3.21
C THR A 118 2.25 5.24 -2.22
N ALA A 119 2.21 4.00 -2.68
CA ALA A 119 2.45 2.83 -1.83
C ALA A 119 3.64 2.02 -2.35
N LEU A 120 4.61 1.77 -1.48
CA LEU A 120 5.68 0.83 -1.78
C LEU A 120 5.13 -0.60 -1.68
N VAL A 121 5.32 -1.39 -2.73
CA VAL A 121 4.94 -2.81 -2.78
C VAL A 121 6.13 -3.65 -3.25
N GLY A 122 6.21 -4.89 -2.75
CA GLY A 122 7.12 -5.89 -3.28
C GLY A 122 6.50 -6.59 -4.47
N GLY A 123 7.08 -6.43 -5.65
CA GLY A 123 6.70 -7.17 -6.85
C GLY A 123 7.43 -8.50 -6.91
N TYR A 124 6.69 -9.60 -6.99
CA TYR A 124 7.23 -10.96 -7.11
C TYR A 124 6.59 -11.66 -8.30
N GLY A 125 7.36 -12.53 -8.97
CA GLY A 125 6.79 -13.49 -9.90
C GLY A 125 5.98 -14.58 -9.18
N ALA A 126 5.73 -15.70 -9.86
CA ALA A 126 4.91 -16.82 -9.37
C ALA A 126 5.39 -17.49 -8.06
N SER A 127 6.55 -17.11 -7.51
CA SER A 127 7.02 -17.67 -6.25
C SER A 127 6.07 -17.34 -5.10
N THR A 128 5.70 -18.35 -4.31
CA THR A 128 4.75 -18.21 -3.21
C THR A 128 5.37 -17.63 -1.94
N THR A 129 6.71 -17.71 -1.78
CA THR A 129 7.39 -17.32 -0.54
C THR A 129 8.24 -16.05 -0.70
N PRO A 130 7.73 -14.87 -0.30
CA PRO A 130 8.52 -13.63 -0.34
C PRO A 130 9.69 -13.69 0.66
N LEU A 131 10.68 -12.80 0.48
CA LEU A 131 11.85 -12.70 1.36
C LEU A 131 12.62 -14.02 1.52
N THR A 132 12.66 -14.85 0.47
CA THR A 132 13.51 -16.06 0.40
C THR A 132 14.56 -15.88 -0.66
N GLU A 133 15.63 -16.68 -0.64
CA GLU A 133 16.63 -16.61 -1.71
C GLU A 133 15.98 -16.71 -3.09
N LEU A 134 16.40 -15.80 -3.98
CA LEU A 134 15.81 -15.69 -5.31
C LEU A 134 16.12 -16.92 -6.14
N GLY A 135 17.39 -17.34 -6.26
CA GLY A 135 17.74 -18.35 -7.27
C GLY A 135 17.20 -17.89 -8.63
N ASP A 136 16.35 -18.72 -9.24
CA ASP A 136 15.65 -18.39 -10.50
C ASP A 136 14.33 -17.59 -10.32
N LYS A 137 14.01 -17.17 -9.10
CA LYS A 137 12.79 -16.40 -8.79
C LYS A 137 12.96 -14.93 -9.12
N TYR A 138 11.85 -14.30 -9.49
CA TYR A 138 11.79 -12.89 -9.84
C TYR A 138 11.33 -12.00 -8.66
N TRP A 139 11.99 -10.87 -8.47
CA TRP A 139 11.58 -9.82 -7.54
C TRP A 139 12.01 -8.43 -8.04
N MET A 140 11.13 -7.44 -7.92
CA MET A 140 11.41 -6.02 -8.10
C MET A 140 10.52 -5.17 -7.18
N PRO A 141 11.04 -4.08 -6.57
CA PRO A 141 10.20 -3.14 -5.83
C PRO A 141 9.40 -2.25 -6.79
N ARG A 142 8.16 -1.91 -6.41
CA ARG A 142 7.26 -1.05 -7.19
C ARG A 142 6.62 0.02 -6.32
N MET A 143 6.20 1.10 -6.96
CA MET A 143 5.30 2.09 -6.40
C MET A 143 3.91 1.89 -7.00
N ALA A 144 2.87 2.03 -6.19
CA ALA A 144 1.48 2.08 -6.62
C ALA A 144 0.91 3.48 -6.31
N ASP A 145 0.49 4.21 -7.34
CA ASP A 145 0.16 5.63 -7.24
C ASP A 145 -1.35 5.87 -7.37
N GLY A 146 -1.90 6.62 -6.42
CA GLY A 146 -3.33 6.91 -6.35
C GLY A 146 -3.62 8.37 -6.01
N GLU A 147 -4.85 8.79 -6.24
CA GLU A 147 -5.31 10.15 -6.02
C GLU A 147 -6.77 10.20 -5.55
N VAL A 148 -7.15 11.29 -4.88
CA VAL A 148 -8.54 11.63 -4.63
C VAL A 148 -8.95 12.71 -5.61
N LYS A 149 -9.81 12.37 -6.57
CA LYS A 149 -10.31 13.34 -7.55
C LYS A 149 -11.25 14.34 -6.87
N ASN A 150 -11.00 15.63 -7.12
CA ASN A 150 -11.94 16.69 -6.76
C ASN A 150 -13.05 16.75 -7.82
N GLY A 151 -14.28 16.44 -7.43
CA GLY A 151 -15.45 16.69 -8.28
C GLY A 151 -15.66 18.19 -8.55
N ARG A 152 -16.38 18.54 -9.62
CA ARG A 152 -16.71 19.94 -10.00
C ARG A 152 -17.48 20.74 -8.92
N LYS A 153 -17.95 20.07 -7.86
CA LYS A 153 -18.47 20.66 -6.61
C LYS A 153 -17.70 20.02 -5.45
N GLU A 154 -17.09 20.85 -4.61
CA GLU A 154 -16.05 20.50 -3.62
C GLU A 154 -16.41 19.39 -2.60
N THR A 155 -17.69 19.00 -2.47
CA THR A 155 -18.14 18.15 -1.34
C THR A 155 -18.86 16.86 -1.71
N GLU A 156 -19.32 16.68 -2.96
CA GLU A 156 -20.23 15.56 -3.27
C GLU A 156 -19.53 14.30 -3.81
N ASN A 157 -18.44 14.42 -4.59
CA ASN A 157 -17.87 13.28 -5.33
C ASN A 157 -16.38 12.98 -5.06
N LYS A 158 -15.83 13.34 -3.89
CA LYS A 158 -14.45 12.95 -3.56
C LYS A 158 -14.37 11.44 -3.37
N GLN A 159 -13.62 10.76 -4.24
CA GLN A 159 -13.34 9.33 -4.16
C GLN A 159 -11.90 9.05 -4.56
N PHE A 160 -11.34 7.99 -4.01
CA PHE A 160 -10.04 7.48 -4.41
C PHE A 160 -10.12 6.79 -5.76
N GLU A 161 -9.13 7.05 -6.61
CA GLU A 161 -8.87 6.34 -7.85
C GLU A 161 -7.36 6.11 -8.00
N TRP A 162 -6.97 5.03 -8.66
CA TRP A 162 -5.58 4.86 -9.08
C TRP A 162 -5.24 5.85 -10.19
N GLN A 163 -3.99 6.28 -10.26
CA GLN A 163 -3.54 7.13 -11.36
C GLN A 163 -3.56 6.37 -12.69
N SER A 164 -3.59 7.09 -13.82
CA SER A 164 -3.58 6.47 -15.15
C SER A 164 -2.33 5.63 -15.44
N ARG A 165 -1.26 5.87 -14.70
CA ARG A 165 -0.11 4.97 -14.56
C ARG A 165 -0.13 4.51 -13.12
N SER A 166 -0.79 3.38 -12.90
CA SER A 166 -1.14 2.92 -11.56
C SER A 166 0.06 2.30 -10.83
N THR A 167 1.04 1.79 -11.58
CA THR A 167 2.32 1.30 -11.06
C THR A 167 3.52 1.96 -11.72
N SER A 168 4.62 2.04 -10.97
CA SER A 168 5.90 2.57 -11.45
C SER A 168 7.10 1.95 -10.74
N GLU A 169 8.30 2.17 -11.27
CA GLU A 169 9.54 1.86 -10.55
C GLU A 169 9.70 2.75 -9.32
N VAL A 170 10.39 2.24 -8.30
CA VAL A 170 10.92 3.10 -7.23
C VAL A 170 11.88 4.15 -7.83
N PRO A 171 12.09 5.31 -7.18
CA PRO A 171 12.88 6.41 -7.77
C PRO A 171 14.25 5.95 -8.31
N TYR A 172 14.55 6.28 -9.56
CA TYR A 172 15.75 5.78 -10.27
C TYR A 172 17.04 6.00 -9.45
N PHE A 173 17.27 7.20 -8.92
CA PHE A 173 18.49 7.48 -8.14
C PHE A 173 18.54 6.75 -6.78
N PHE A 174 17.41 6.28 -6.27
CA PHE A 174 17.35 5.56 -5.01
C PHE A 174 17.77 4.10 -5.19
N TRP A 175 17.21 3.40 -6.18
CA TRP A 175 17.41 1.96 -6.36
C TRP A 175 18.33 1.62 -7.53
N GLU A 176 18.25 2.38 -8.61
CA GLU A 176 19.05 2.24 -9.81
C GLU A 176 20.19 3.27 -9.79
N GLY A 177 20.79 3.53 -10.95
CA GLY A 177 21.98 4.38 -11.06
C GLY A 177 23.15 3.84 -10.24
N ASN A 178 24.20 4.63 -10.06
CA ASN A 178 25.34 4.26 -9.20
C ASN A 178 24.99 4.28 -7.69
N SER A 179 23.74 3.96 -7.33
CA SER A 179 23.26 3.97 -5.94
C SER A 179 23.88 2.84 -5.13
N THR A 180 24.38 3.17 -3.96
CA THR A 180 24.87 2.18 -2.98
C THR A 180 23.73 1.37 -2.34
N ASN A 181 22.49 1.85 -2.43
CA ASN A 181 21.32 1.18 -1.87
C ASN A 181 21.03 -0.16 -2.56
N ARG A 182 21.20 -0.24 -3.89
CA ARG A 182 20.90 -1.44 -4.68
C ARG A 182 21.64 -2.68 -4.17
N ASN A 183 22.89 -2.48 -3.78
CA ASN A 183 23.79 -3.58 -3.38
C ASN A 183 23.67 -3.94 -1.88
N ARG A 184 22.88 -3.16 -1.12
CA ARG A 184 22.77 -3.34 0.32
C ARG A 184 21.86 -4.51 0.72
N PHE A 185 20.84 -4.79 -0.09
CA PHE A 185 19.87 -5.85 0.17
C PHE A 185 19.54 -6.60 -1.13
N LYS A 186 19.39 -7.92 -1.03
CA LYS A 186 18.94 -8.78 -2.14
C LYS A 186 17.49 -8.50 -2.53
N GLN A 187 16.67 -8.18 -1.53
CA GLN A 187 15.25 -7.87 -1.65
C GLN A 187 14.83 -6.92 -0.55
N PHE A 188 13.79 -6.13 -0.84
CA PHE A 188 13.00 -5.44 0.17
C PHE A 188 11.55 -5.29 -0.30
N LEU A 189 10.67 -5.00 0.64
CA LEU A 189 9.30 -4.59 0.37
C LEU A 189 8.80 -3.77 1.56
N GLY A 190 7.62 -3.18 1.40
CA GLY A 190 6.96 -2.49 2.49
C GLY A 190 6.76 -3.36 3.74
N GLY A 191 6.74 -2.72 4.91
CA GLY A 191 6.39 -3.37 6.18
C GLY A 191 4.90 -3.75 6.28
N GLY A 192 4.07 -3.16 5.42
CA GLY A 192 2.62 -3.15 5.51
C GLY A 192 2.12 -1.90 6.25
N GLY A 193 0.82 -1.60 6.11
CA GLY A 193 0.22 -0.44 6.77
C GLY A 193 0.62 0.88 6.12
N ALA A 194 0.79 1.93 6.93
CA ALA A 194 1.13 3.26 6.45
C ALA A 194 2.54 3.67 6.88
N GLY A 195 3.23 4.42 6.01
CA GLY A 195 4.34 5.26 6.43
C GLY A 195 3.82 6.56 7.04
N ILE A 196 4.76 7.41 7.48
CA ILE A 196 4.43 8.69 8.12
C ILE A 196 5.19 9.84 7.47
N LYS A 197 4.65 11.05 7.61
CA LYS A 197 5.38 12.30 7.45
C LYS A 197 5.68 12.82 8.85
N MET A 198 6.96 12.99 9.19
CA MET A 198 7.33 13.61 10.45
C MET A 198 7.11 15.13 10.39
N ASP A 199 6.72 15.75 11.51
CA ASP A 199 6.28 17.16 11.57
C ASP A 199 7.28 18.14 10.92
N ASP A 200 8.56 18.04 11.30
CA ASP A 200 9.67 18.83 10.72
C ASP A 200 10.73 17.94 10.04
N GLY A 201 10.34 16.72 9.68
CA GLY A 201 11.27 15.67 9.30
C GLY A 201 11.04 15.10 7.90
N PRO A 202 11.72 13.99 7.56
CA PRO A 202 11.49 13.29 6.32
C PRO A 202 10.13 12.56 6.34
N TYR A 203 9.72 12.10 5.17
CA TYR A 203 8.83 10.96 5.05
C TYR A 203 9.55 9.69 5.48
N VAL A 204 8.82 8.78 6.13
CA VAL A 204 9.36 7.55 6.67
C VAL A 204 8.48 6.38 6.24
N LEU A 205 9.09 5.42 5.54
CA LEU A 205 8.46 4.16 5.13
C LEU A 205 9.08 3.00 5.91
N PRO A 206 8.32 2.26 6.71
CA PRO A 206 8.80 1.02 7.31
C PRO A 206 8.96 -0.04 6.22
N ILE A 207 10.11 -0.70 6.18
CA ILE A 207 10.41 -1.75 5.21
C ILE A 207 11.06 -2.96 5.87
N GLN A 208 10.90 -4.10 5.22
CA GLN A 208 11.55 -5.36 5.57
C GLN A 208 12.42 -5.81 4.40
N ALA A 209 13.59 -6.34 4.69
CA ALA A 209 14.62 -6.63 3.69
C ALA A 209 15.41 -7.90 4.00
N VAL A 210 16.06 -8.45 2.97
CA VAL A 210 16.98 -9.60 3.05
C VAL A 210 18.39 -9.13 2.73
N LYS A 211 19.30 -9.30 3.69
CA LYS A 211 20.74 -9.03 3.53
C LYS A 211 21.39 -10.07 2.60
N ASN A 212 22.62 -9.79 2.18
CA ASN A 212 23.38 -10.66 1.28
C ASN A 212 23.67 -12.06 1.87
N ASP A 213 23.74 -12.16 3.19
CA ASP A 213 23.90 -13.43 3.94
C ASP A 213 22.56 -14.17 4.19
N GLY A 214 21.44 -13.67 3.66
CA GLY A 214 20.10 -14.25 3.85
C GLY A 214 19.38 -13.78 5.11
N THR A 215 20.02 -12.96 5.97
CA THR A 215 19.41 -12.44 7.18
C THR A 215 18.26 -11.49 6.86
N LYS A 216 17.08 -11.74 7.48
CA LYS A 216 15.92 -10.85 7.41
C LYS A 216 16.03 -9.75 8.46
N VAL A 217 15.79 -8.51 8.05
CA VAL A 217 15.81 -7.34 8.94
C VAL A 217 14.71 -6.37 8.58
N SER A 218 14.41 -5.48 9.52
CA SER A 218 13.57 -4.30 9.34
C SER A 218 14.44 -3.05 9.36
N LEU A 219 14.01 -2.03 8.62
CA LEU A 219 14.63 -0.71 8.57
C LEU A 219 13.61 0.29 8.03
N VAL A 220 14.01 1.55 7.85
CA VAL A 220 13.18 2.54 7.16
C VAL A 220 13.80 3.03 5.88
N ILE A 221 12.95 3.46 4.95
CA ILE A 221 13.33 4.42 3.91
C ILE A 221 12.97 5.80 4.44
N LEU A 222 13.95 6.70 4.40
CA LEU A 222 13.77 8.12 4.65
C LEU A 222 13.70 8.85 3.31
N ALA A 223 12.76 9.77 3.15
CA ALA A 223 12.65 10.58 1.95
C ALA A 223 12.41 12.05 2.30
N LYS A 224 13.18 12.96 1.70
CA LYS A 224 12.95 14.40 1.94
C LYS A 224 11.66 14.87 1.29
N ARG A 225 11.29 14.27 0.15
CA ARG A 225 10.00 14.45 -0.54
C ARG A 225 9.53 13.09 -1.02
N THR A 226 8.22 12.91 -1.19
CA THR A 226 7.70 11.65 -1.75
C THR A 226 8.23 11.36 -3.16
N THR A 227 8.71 12.37 -3.89
CA THR A 227 9.25 12.24 -5.25
C THR A 227 10.78 12.21 -5.34
N ASP A 228 11.52 12.60 -4.31
CA ASP A 228 12.98 12.72 -4.40
C ASP A 228 13.73 12.44 -3.08
N ARG A 229 15.03 12.14 -3.23
CA ARG A 229 15.99 11.99 -2.13
C ARG A 229 15.57 10.94 -1.10
N TRP A 230 15.25 9.76 -1.61
CA TRP A 230 15.02 8.56 -0.82
C TRP A 230 16.36 7.92 -0.44
N GLU A 231 16.46 7.39 0.77
CA GLU A 231 17.62 6.67 1.27
C GLU A 231 17.22 5.62 2.30
N PHE A 232 17.96 4.50 2.36
CA PHE A 232 17.80 3.55 3.46
C PHE A 232 18.43 4.11 4.74
N SER A 233 17.78 3.92 5.90
CA SER A 233 18.41 4.21 7.19
C SER A 233 19.71 3.45 7.35
N LYS A 234 20.71 4.03 8.03
CA LYS A 234 22.02 3.40 8.21
C LYS A 234 21.95 2.11 9.02
N ASP A 235 21.13 2.11 10.06
CA ASP A 235 20.96 0.97 10.94
C ASP A 235 19.80 0.07 10.48
N THR A 236 19.87 -1.18 10.93
CA THR A 236 18.85 -2.21 10.73
C THR A 236 18.48 -2.80 12.07
N SER A 237 17.27 -3.34 12.20
CA SER A 237 16.86 -4.12 13.36
C SER A 237 17.78 -5.35 13.59
N PRO A 238 17.65 -6.02 14.74
CA PRO A 238 18.13 -7.39 14.91
C PRO A 238 17.59 -8.35 13.85
N ALA A 239 18.26 -9.49 13.71
CA ALA A 239 17.87 -10.54 12.77
C ALA A 239 16.47 -11.10 13.09
N GLY A 240 15.67 -11.32 12.05
CA GLY A 240 14.35 -11.94 12.14
C GLY A 240 13.19 -10.97 12.38
N CYS A 241 13.44 -9.68 12.67
CA CYS A 241 12.38 -8.69 12.76
C CYS A 241 11.82 -8.38 11.36
N ILE A 242 10.53 -8.61 11.16
CA ILE A 242 9.80 -8.42 9.90
C ILE A 242 8.45 -7.74 10.18
N GLN A 243 7.82 -7.21 9.13
CA GLN A 243 6.56 -6.44 9.22
C GLN A 243 6.61 -5.27 10.23
N PRO A 244 7.61 -4.37 10.12
CA PRO A 244 7.71 -3.22 11.01
C PRO A 244 6.57 -2.22 10.80
N ALA A 245 6.24 -1.48 11.84
CA ALA A 245 5.42 -0.28 11.79
C ALA A 245 6.23 0.89 12.37
N VAL A 246 5.87 2.13 12.08
CA VAL A 246 6.59 3.29 12.61
C VAL A 246 5.64 4.36 13.13
N LEU A 247 6.10 5.11 14.11
CA LEU A 247 5.43 6.32 14.59
C LEU A 247 6.46 7.36 15.06
N GLU A 248 6.09 8.63 15.02
CA GLU A 248 6.86 9.70 15.66
C GLU A 248 6.41 9.85 17.11
N TRP A 249 7.36 9.90 18.03
CA TRP A 249 7.13 9.98 19.46
C TRP A 249 7.96 11.09 20.10
N LYS A 250 7.36 11.81 21.07
CA LYS A 250 8.02 12.88 21.84
C LYS A 250 8.79 13.87 20.94
N GLU A 251 10.02 14.23 21.30
CA GLU A 251 10.87 15.22 20.66
C GLU A 251 11.44 14.72 19.31
N LYS A 252 10.54 14.31 18.39
CA LYS A 252 10.86 13.86 17.03
C LYS A 252 11.64 12.54 16.99
N GLU A 253 11.40 11.66 17.95
CA GLU A 253 11.98 10.32 17.95
C GLU A 253 11.18 9.41 17.04
N LEU A 254 11.86 8.74 16.11
CA LEU A 254 11.27 7.69 15.31
C LEU A 254 11.28 6.38 16.10
N LEU A 255 10.10 5.83 16.38
CA LEU A 255 9.94 4.49 16.92
C LEU A 255 9.55 3.50 15.83
N MET A 256 10.14 2.31 15.90
CA MET A 256 9.86 1.14 15.05
C MET A 256 9.66 -0.09 15.93
#